data_AF-A0A1Y2RBY7-F1
#
_entry.id   AF-A0A1Y2RBY7-F1
#
_cell.length_a   1.000
_cell.length_b   1.000
_cell.length_c   1.000
_cell.angle_alpha   90.00
_cell.angle_beta   90.00
_cell.angle_gamma   90.00
#
_symmetry.space_group_name_H-M   'P 1'
#
loop_
_entity.id
_entity.type
_entity.pdbx_description
1 polymer ?
#
loop_
_entity_poly.entity_id
_entity_poly.type
_entity_poly.pdbx_seq_one_letter_code
_entity_poly.pdbx_strand_id
1 'polypeptide(L)'
;MAILSIAVSIITIAQTATKPAILYGTITQNDLREAPFSNWFDSTYNAYQPDTKITSGIKKSNSKDISIEIFLGTWCGDSKREVPRFMKLLRDASFTTSQVKLIGGSSDSLYKQGPEQEEAGKGIFRVPVFIVYKNGVELGRINEFPVTSLEKDLQTILTGEDYSPNYKSFALLNEWLTDGTLTNKNSNIRGMAMQLKSLVSSERELNSVGYLLLQQEKKQEAFKIFQLNAQLYPESANVLSSLGEGYYKTGDAKMAVQLLEKALEINKDPLLVKEILKILYEVKGLKG
;
A
#
# COMPACT_ATOMS: atom_id res chain seq x y z
N MET A 1 18.99 10.79 72.52
CA MET A 1 18.10 11.06 71.38
C MET A 1 18.61 10.27 70.19
N ALA A 2 17.97 9.15 69.85
CA ALA A 2 18.29 8.37 68.64
C ALA A 2 17.35 8.84 67.53
N ILE A 3 17.91 9.38 66.45
CA ILE A 3 17.14 9.87 65.29
C ILE A 3 16.96 8.67 64.34
N LEU A 4 15.72 8.18 64.26
CA LEU A 4 15.31 7.13 63.34
C LEU A 4 15.20 7.72 61.93
N SER A 5 16.13 7.38 61.04
CA SER A 5 16.08 7.77 59.63
C SER A 5 15.18 6.79 58.88
N ILE A 6 14.03 7.26 58.40
CA ILE A 6 13.11 6.50 57.55
C ILE A 6 13.53 6.75 56.10
N ALA A 7 14.09 5.72 55.46
CA ALA A 7 14.34 5.73 54.02
C ALA A 7 13.01 5.52 53.28
N VAL A 8 12.52 6.56 52.61
CA VAL A 8 11.38 6.47 51.70
C VAL A 8 11.90 6.04 50.34
N SER A 9 11.67 4.78 49.98
CA SER A 9 11.95 4.25 48.65
C SER A 9 10.96 4.85 47.64
N ILE A 10 11.43 5.77 46.82
CA ILE A 10 10.67 6.32 45.70
C ILE A 10 10.58 5.23 44.62
N ILE A 11 9.42 4.58 44.52
CA ILE A 11 9.12 3.68 43.40
C ILE A 11 8.85 4.57 42.19
N THR A 12 9.82 4.66 41.28
CA THR A 12 9.63 5.32 39.99
C THR A 12 8.77 4.40 39.12
N ILE A 13 7.47 4.68 39.03
CA ILE A 13 6.62 4.06 38.02
C ILE A 13 7.05 4.65 36.68
N ALA A 14 7.81 3.89 35.89
CA ALA A 14 8.08 4.25 34.51
C ALA A 14 6.73 4.31 33.78
N GLN A 15 6.28 5.52 33.41
CA GLN A 15 5.20 5.69 32.46
C GLN A 15 5.67 5.05 31.16
N THR A 16 5.12 3.88 30.84
CA THR A 16 5.30 3.27 29.52
C THR A 16 4.70 4.25 28.52
N ALA A 17 5.56 4.88 27.70
CA ALA A 17 5.12 5.70 26.60
C ALA A 17 4.17 4.86 25.73
N THR A 18 2.92 5.29 25.61
CA THR A 18 1.94 4.59 24.76
C THR A 18 2.43 4.65 23.32
N LYS A 19 2.73 3.49 22.72
CA LYS A 19 3.13 3.42 21.31
C LYS A 19 2.10 4.12 20.44
N PRO A 20 2.53 4.91 19.44
CA PRO A 20 1.61 5.60 18.54
C PRO A 20 0.67 4.58 17.89
N ALA A 21 -0.59 4.95 17.67
CA ALA A 21 -1.61 4.06 17.11
C ALA A 21 -1.29 3.56 15.69
N ILE A 22 -0.26 4.13 15.05
CA ILE A 22 0.24 3.74 13.74
C ILE A 22 1.76 3.58 13.83
N LEU A 23 2.27 2.51 13.22
CA LEU A 23 3.70 2.25 13.10
C LEU A 23 4.21 2.61 11.71
N TYR A 24 5.40 3.22 11.67
CA TYR A 24 6.02 3.78 10.47
C TYR A 24 7.47 3.29 10.35
N GLY A 25 7.91 3.04 9.12
CA GLY A 25 9.27 2.62 8.80
C GLY A 25 9.56 1.17 9.16
N THR A 26 10.84 0.82 9.27
CA THR A 26 11.25 -0.53 9.65
C THR A 26 10.76 -0.87 11.07
N ILE A 27 10.00 -1.96 11.21
CA ILE A 27 9.48 -2.44 12.49
C ILE A 27 9.84 -3.91 12.74
N THR A 28 9.61 -4.38 13.95
CA THR A 28 9.79 -5.78 14.35
C THR A 28 8.45 -6.46 14.59
N GLN A 29 8.44 -7.80 14.59
CA GLN A 29 7.25 -8.56 15.00
C GLN A 29 6.84 -8.23 16.44
N ASN A 30 7.79 -7.93 17.33
CA ASN A 30 7.49 -7.59 18.72
C ASN A 30 6.71 -6.28 18.82
N ASP A 31 6.95 -5.32 17.91
CA ASP A 31 6.17 -4.08 17.86
C ASP A 31 4.68 -4.35 17.62
N LEU A 32 4.35 -5.37 16.82
CA LEU A 32 2.97 -5.78 16.55
C LEU A 32 2.35 -6.62 17.67
N ARG A 33 3.17 -7.12 18.60
CA ARG A 33 2.75 -7.88 19.79
C ARG A 33 2.59 -7.01 21.03
N GLU A 34 2.81 -5.71 20.91
CA GLU A 34 2.52 -4.74 21.96
C GLU A 34 1.17 -4.05 21.73
N ALA A 35 0.57 -3.53 22.81
CA ALA A 35 -0.66 -2.76 22.70
C ALA A 35 -0.42 -1.45 21.90
N PRO A 36 -1.37 -1.01 21.06
CA PRO A 36 -2.71 -1.58 20.85
C PRO A 36 -2.77 -2.69 19.78
N PHE A 37 -1.65 -3.07 19.16
CA PHE A 37 -1.60 -3.95 17.99
C PHE A 37 -1.82 -5.43 18.33
N SER A 38 -1.35 -5.85 19.50
CA SER A 38 -1.51 -7.22 20.00
C SER A 38 -2.94 -7.74 19.95
N ASN A 39 -3.92 -6.85 20.17
CA ASN A 39 -5.36 -7.16 20.15
C ASN A 39 -5.80 -7.89 18.88
N TRP A 40 -5.30 -7.46 17.72
CA TRP A 40 -5.60 -8.09 16.43
C TRP A 40 -4.48 -9.03 15.96
N PHE A 41 -3.23 -8.74 16.31
CA PHE A 41 -2.10 -9.54 15.83
C PHE A 41 -2.09 -10.93 16.48
N ASP A 42 -2.13 -11.01 17.81
CA ASP A 42 -1.96 -12.28 18.53
C ASP A 42 -3.12 -13.24 18.28
N SER A 43 -4.34 -12.72 18.29
CA SER A 43 -5.55 -13.50 18.01
C SER A 43 -5.51 -14.10 16.61
N THR A 44 -5.21 -13.29 15.59
CA THR A 44 -5.14 -13.73 14.19
C THR A 44 -3.96 -14.68 13.95
N TYR A 45 -2.79 -14.39 14.53
CA TYR A 45 -1.59 -15.23 14.42
C TYR A 45 -1.80 -16.62 15.02
N ASN A 46 -2.42 -16.69 16.21
CA ASN A 46 -2.62 -17.95 16.92
C ASN A 46 -3.75 -18.79 16.32
N ALA A 47 -4.78 -18.15 15.76
CA ALA A 47 -5.90 -18.83 15.12
C ALA A 47 -5.53 -19.43 13.76
N TYR A 48 -4.51 -18.90 13.07
CA TYR A 48 -4.12 -19.38 11.75
C TYR A 48 -3.39 -20.73 11.83
N GLN A 49 -3.86 -21.69 11.05
CA GLN A 49 -3.28 -23.03 10.94
C GLN A 49 -2.87 -23.27 9.48
N PRO A 50 -1.58 -23.06 9.13
CA PRO A 50 -1.13 -23.28 7.77
C PRO A 50 -1.30 -24.72 7.32
N ASP A 51 -1.55 -24.94 6.02
CA ASP A 51 -1.55 -26.29 5.45
C ASP A 51 -0.16 -26.93 5.63
N THR A 52 -0.09 -28.00 6.42
CA THR A 52 1.17 -28.62 6.84
C THR A 52 1.94 -29.26 5.68
N LYS A 53 1.23 -29.75 4.65
CA LYS A 53 1.83 -30.38 3.47
C LYS A 53 2.48 -29.32 2.59
N ILE A 54 1.79 -28.23 2.31
CA ILE A 54 2.33 -27.12 1.51
C ILE A 54 3.47 -26.44 2.28
N THR A 55 3.28 -26.18 3.58
CA THR A 55 4.30 -25.56 4.45
C THR A 55 5.59 -26.38 4.50
N SER A 56 5.50 -27.71 4.51
CA SER A 56 6.67 -28.60 4.42
C SER A 56 7.40 -28.47 3.08
N GLY A 57 6.67 -28.22 1.99
CA GLY A 57 7.26 -27.90 0.68
C GLY A 57 7.97 -26.55 0.69
N ILE A 58 7.33 -25.50 1.21
CA ILE A 58 7.92 -24.16 1.36
C ILE A 58 9.22 -24.23 2.19
N LYS A 59 9.21 -24.99 3.29
CA LYS A 59 10.40 -25.18 4.14
C LYS A 59 11.59 -25.78 3.37
N LYS A 60 11.34 -26.67 2.40
CA LYS A 60 12.40 -27.24 1.55
C LYS A 60 12.96 -26.21 0.55
N SER A 61 12.13 -25.28 0.10
CA SER A 61 12.52 -24.19 -0.81
C SER A 61 13.13 -22.99 -0.09
N ASN A 62 13.02 -22.92 1.24
CA ASN A 62 13.62 -21.86 2.04
C ASN A 62 15.14 -22.02 2.12
N SER A 63 15.87 -21.03 1.63
CA SER A 63 17.32 -20.96 1.60
C SER A 63 17.80 -19.56 1.98
N LYS A 64 19.09 -19.45 2.36
CA LYS A 64 19.67 -18.20 2.88
C LYS A 64 19.69 -17.05 1.88
N ASP A 65 19.60 -17.33 0.59
CA ASP A 65 19.50 -16.35 -0.49
C ASP A 65 18.08 -15.81 -0.70
N ILE A 66 17.08 -16.37 0.00
CA ILE A 66 15.71 -15.85 0.01
C ILE A 66 15.56 -14.79 1.09
N SER A 67 15.03 -13.63 0.70
CA SER A 67 14.58 -12.57 1.61
C SER A 67 13.17 -12.13 1.27
N ILE A 68 12.45 -11.65 2.26
CA ILE A 68 11.06 -11.22 2.16
C ILE A 68 10.93 -9.82 2.78
N GLU A 69 10.32 -8.91 2.04
CA GLU A 69 9.90 -7.61 2.55
C GLU A 69 8.37 -7.58 2.67
N ILE A 70 7.88 -7.08 3.80
CA ILE A 70 6.47 -7.00 4.11
C ILE A 70 6.12 -5.54 4.40
N PHE A 71 5.45 -4.90 3.46
CA PHE A 71 4.89 -3.56 3.64
C PHE A 71 3.51 -3.70 4.25
N LEU A 72 3.22 -2.98 5.34
CA LEU A 72 1.94 -3.07 6.04
C LEU A 72 1.48 -1.71 6.57
N GLY A 73 0.17 -1.55 6.75
CA GLY A 73 -0.39 -0.42 7.50
C GLY A 73 -1.11 -0.96 8.73
N THR A 74 -0.71 -0.57 9.94
CA THR A 74 -1.34 -1.09 11.17
C THR A 74 -2.80 -0.65 11.35
N TRP A 75 -3.25 0.32 10.55
CA TRP A 75 -4.64 0.77 10.44
C TRP A 75 -5.47 -0.04 9.43
N CYS A 76 -4.82 -0.71 8.47
CA CYS A 76 -5.47 -1.37 7.34
C CYS A 76 -6.06 -2.74 7.72
N GLY A 77 -7.31 -3.00 7.31
CA GLY A 77 -8.02 -4.26 7.58
C GLY A 77 -7.32 -5.49 6.98
N ASP A 78 -6.86 -5.41 5.74
CA ASP A 78 -6.12 -6.50 5.09
C ASP A 78 -4.78 -6.75 5.77
N SER A 79 -4.10 -5.70 6.24
CA SER A 79 -2.83 -5.86 6.97
C SER A 79 -3.05 -6.57 8.30
N LYS A 80 -4.10 -6.18 9.03
CA LYS A 80 -4.52 -6.84 10.28
C LYS A 80 -4.87 -8.31 10.06
N ARG A 81 -5.42 -8.66 8.89
CA ARG A 81 -5.84 -10.02 8.55
C ARG A 81 -4.67 -10.88 8.06
N GLU A 82 -3.90 -10.41 7.08
CA GLU A 82 -2.96 -11.27 6.36
C GLU A 82 -1.55 -11.26 6.95
N VAL A 83 -1.07 -10.15 7.53
CA VAL A 83 0.30 -10.10 8.08
C VAL A 83 0.50 -11.12 9.21
N PRO A 84 -0.39 -11.24 10.22
CA PRO A 84 -0.19 -12.22 11.28
C PRO A 84 -0.20 -13.68 10.74
N ARG A 85 -1.07 -13.96 9.77
CA ARG A 85 -1.18 -15.28 9.11
C ARG A 85 0.09 -15.61 8.32
N PHE A 86 0.59 -14.64 7.56
CA PHE A 86 1.80 -14.83 6.78
C PHE A 86 3.02 -15.01 7.69
N MET A 87 3.15 -14.22 8.76
CA MET A 87 4.22 -14.38 9.76
C MET A 87 4.16 -15.76 10.44
N LYS A 88 2.96 -16.28 10.70
CA LYS A 88 2.76 -17.64 11.23
C LYS A 88 3.26 -18.70 10.26
N LEU A 89 2.88 -18.58 8.98
CA LEU A 89 3.37 -19.44 7.89
C LEU A 89 4.90 -19.39 7.77
N LEU A 90 5.51 -18.20 7.75
CA LEU A 90 6.96 -18.04 7.63
C LEU A 90 7.70 -18.71 8.79
N ARG A 91 7.20 -18.56 10.02
CA ARG A 91 7.75 -19.28 11.18
C ARG A 91 7.68 -20.79 10.98
N ASP A 92 6.54 -21.32 10.58
CA ASP A 92 6.35 -22.77 10.41
C ASP A 92 7.16 -23.34 9.22
N ALA A 93 7.40 -22.52 8.20
CA ALA A 93 8.33 -22.79 7.11
C ALA A 93 9.81 -22.53 7.47
N SER A 94 10.12 -22.20 8.72
CA SER A 94 11.48 -22.00 9.25
C SER A 94 12.25 -20.83 8.63
N PHE A 95 11.56 -19.78 8.17
CA PHE A 95 12.21 -18.51 7.82
C PHE A 95 12.76 -17.83 9.07
N THR A 96 13.97 -17.29 8.95
CA THR A 96 14.63 -16.57 10.03
C THR A 96 14.24 -15.10 10.04
N THR A 97 14.37 -14.43 11.18
CA THR A 97 14.09 -12.99 11.30
C THR A 97 15.00 -12.15 10.39
N SER A 98 16.23 -12.59 10.11
CA SER A 98 17.13 -11.91 9.17
C SER A 98 16.67 -11.99 7.71
N GLN A 99 15.81 -12.96 7.37
CA GLN A 99 15.24 -13.07 6.02
C GLN A 99 13.98 -12.22 5.86
N VAL A 100 13.39 -11.69 6.93
CA VAL A 100 12.07 -11.03 6.89
C VAL A 100 12.18 -9.61 7.41
N LYS A 101 11.92 -8.62 6.54
CA LYS A 101 11.85 -7.21 6.90
C LYS A 101 10.39 -6.75 6.92
N LEU A 102 9.96 -6.11 8.01
CA LEU A 102 8.64 -5.49 8.14
C LEU A 102 8.79 -3.97 8.00
N ILE A 103 7.95 -3.34 7.18
CA ILE A 103 7.96 -1.91 6.90
C ILE A 103 6.55 -1.34 7.08
N GLY A 104 6.35 -0.61 8.18
CA GLY A 104 5.11 0.11 8.48
C GLY A 104 4.94 1.35 7.60
N GLY A 105 3.77 1.50 6.99
CA GLY A 105 3.39 2.67 6.20
C GLY A 105 2.49 3.63 6.96
N SER A 106 2.46 4.88 6.48
CA SER A 106 1.67 5.95 7.08
C SER A 106 0.16 5.75 7.06
N SER A 107 -0.52 6.43 7.99
CA SER A 107 -1.99 6.45 8.13
C SER A 107 -2.69 7.53 7.34
N ASP A 108 -1.94 8.39 6.64
CA ASP A 108 -2.59 9.32 5.73
C ASP A 108 -3.36 8.48 4.72
N SER A 109 -4.68 8.62 4.81
CA SER A 109 -5.73 7.63 4.50
C SER A 109 -5.74 7.10 3.07
N LEU A 110 -4.77 7.48 2.26
CA LEU A 110 -4.67 7.08 0.88
C LEU A 110 -3.33 6.38 0.58
N TYR A 111 -2.19 6.71 1.21
CA TYR A 111 -0.88 6.19 0.76
C TYR A 111 0.14 5.91 1.84
N LYS A 112 0.74 4.71 1.73
CA LYS A 112 1.51 4.01 2.75
C LYS A 112 3.00 4.24 2.49
N GLN A 113 3.50 5.42 2.85
CA GLN A 113 4.92 5.73 2.73
C GLN A 113 5.62 5.56 4.08
N GLY A 114 6.83 5.02 4.06
CA GLY A 114 7.74 4.99 5.20
C GLY A 114 8.53 6.30 5.32
N PRO A 115 9.09 6.61 6.51
CA PRO A 115 9.87 7.82 6.74
C PRO A 115 11.17 7.87 5.92
N GLU A 116 11.70 6.71 5.49
CA GLU A 116 12.93 6.62 4.68
C GLU A 116 12.63 6.31 3.20
N GLN A 117 11.36 6.39 2.78
CA GLN A 117 10.91 6.03 1.44
C GLN A 117 11.28 4.58 1.05
N GLU A 118 11.21 3.65 2.01
CA GLU A 118 11.57 2.23 1.79
C GLU A 118 10.77 1.56 0.65
N GLU A 119 9.63 2.13 0.30
CA GLU A 119 8.75 1.73 -0.79
C GLU A 119 9.07 2.36 -2.16
N ALA A 120 9.97 3.35 -2.22
CA ALA A 120 10.32 4.03 -3.45
C ALA A 120 10.85 3.04 -4.50
N GLY A 121 10.31 3.12 -5.71
CA GLY A 121 10.69 2.24 -6.83
C GLY A 121 10.18 0.79 -6.73
N LYS A 122 9.51 0.41 -5.64
CA LYS A 122 8.99 -0.96 -5.44
C LYS A 122 7.53 -1.13 -5.87
N GLY A 123 6.87 -0.06 -6.33
CA GLY A 123 5.47 -0.10 -6.79
C GLY A 123 4.47 -0.46 -5.68
N ILE A 124 4.68 0.05 -4.45
CA ILE A 124 3.78 -0.19 -3.31
C ILE A 124 2.62 0.80 -3.35
N PHE A 125 1.53 0.42 -4.02
CA PHE A 125 0.31 1.23 -4.10
C PHE A 125 -0.75 0.81 -3.07
N ARG A 126 -0.57 -0.39 -2.50
CA ARG A 126 -1.51 -1.05 -1.59
C ARG A 126 -0.74 -1.75 -0.47
N VAL A 127 -1.43 -2.12 0.62
CA VAL A 127 -0.84 -2.88 1.73
C VAL A 127 -1.89 -3.85 2.27
N PRO A 128 -1.50 -5.03 2.77
CA PRO A 128 -0.12 -5.50 2.86
C PRO A 128 0.45 -5.88 1.49
N VAL A 129 1.76 -5.79 1.31
CA VAL A 129 2.45 -6.35 0.14
C VAL A 129 3.61 -7.19 0.65
N PHE A 130 3.67 -8.44 0.20
CA PHE A 130 4.69 -9.40 0.57
C PHE A 130 5.57 -9.65 -0.65
N ILE A 131 6.77 -9.09 -0.70
CA ILE A 131 7.69 -9.26 -1.83
C ILE A 131 8.74 -10.31 -1.47
N VAL A 132 8.89 -11.32 -2.32
CA VAL A 132 9.87 -12.39 -2.17
C VAL A 132 11.01 -12.13 -3.15
N TYR A 133 12.24 -12.15 -2.63
CA TYR A 133 13.46 -11.99 -3.40
C TYR A 133 14.32 -13.23 -3.31
N LYS A 134 15.11 -13.48 -4.34
CA LYS A 134 16.21 -14.46 -4.36
C LYS A 134 17.46 -13.80 -4.92
N ASN A 135 18.55 -13.80 -4.16
CA ASN A 135 19.78 -13.10 -4.52
C ASN A 135 19.55 -11.62 -4.86
N GLY A 136 18.62 -10.97 -4.15
CA GLY A 136 18.25 -9.56 -4.38
C GLY A 136 17.34 -9.30 -5.59
N VAL A 137 17.03 -10.32 -6.40
CA VAL A 137 16.08 -10.21 -7.52
C VAL A 137 14.70 -10.61 -7.05
N GLU A 138 13.68 -9.82 -7.36
CA GLU A 138 12.30 -10.14 -7.02
C GLU A 138 11.83 -11.39 -7.78
N LEU A 139 11.39 -12.42 -7.05
CA LEU A 139 10.75 -13.61 -7.61
C LEU A 139 9.26 -13.40 -7.85
N GLY A 140 8.62 -12.60 -6.99
CA GLY A 140 7.20 -12.34 -7.05
C GLY A 140 6.70 -11.73 -5.75
N ARG A 141 5.41 -11.38 -5.73
CA ARG A 141 4.79 -10.68 -4.60
C ARG A 141 3.34 -11.05 -4.40
N ILE A 142 2.85 -11.04 -3.16
CA ILE A 142 1.41 -11.13 -2.85
C ILE A 142 0.91 -9.72 -2.53
N ASN A 143 -0.11 -9.24 -3.25
CA ASN A 143 -0.66 -7.89 -3.08
C ASN A 143 -2.01 -7.93 -2.35
N GLU A 144 -2.08 -7.27 -1.18
CA GLU A 144 -3.18 -7.19 -0.20
C GLU A 144 -3.65 -8.52 0.42
N PHE A 145 -3.99 -9.49 -0.42
CA PHE A 145 -4.54 -10.79 -0.03
C PHE A 145 -4.07 -11.87 -1.01
N PRO A 146 -4.06 -13.16 -0.62
CA PRO A 146 -3.65 -14.23 -1.52
C PRO A 146 -4.63 -14.42 -2.67
N VAL A 147 -4.12 -14.86 -3.82
CA VAL A 147 -4.91 -15.27 -4.99
C VAL A 147 -5.60 -16.60 -4.72
N THR A 148 -4.88 -17.58 -4.15
CA THR A 148 -5.42 -18.88 -3.75
C THR A 148 -5.37 -19.07 -2.23
N SER A 149 -4.17 -19.07 -1.67
CA SER A 149 -3.91 -19.09 -0.22
C SER A 149 -2.50 -18.57 0.04
N LEU A 150 -2.20 -18.14 1.27
CA LEU A 150 -0.85 -17.64 1.58
C LEU A 150 0.23 -18.71 1.34
N GLU A 151 -0.09 -19.98 1.62
CA GLU A 151 0.80 -21.12 1.40
C GLU A 151 0.97 -21.41 -0.09
N LYS A 152 -0.13 -21.51 -0.84
CA LYS A 152 -0.03 -21.88 -2.25
C LYS A 152 0.66 -20.77 -3.04
N ASP A 153 0.30 -19.51 -2.80
CA ASP A 153 0.92 -18.37 -3.45
C ASP A 153 2.43 -18.29 -3.13
N LEU A 154 2.82 -18.39 -1.85
CA LEU A 154 4.24 -18.38 -1.48
C LEU A 154 5.00 -19.56 -2.07
N GLN A 155 4.41 -20.76 -2.09
CA GLN A 155 5.04 -21.92 -2.72
C GLN A 155 5.28 -21.68 -4.22
N THR A 156 4.26 -21.24 -4.96
CA THR A 156 4.35 -20.96 -6.39
C THR A 156 5.44 -19.92 -6.69
N ILE A 157 5.51 -18.83 -5.91
CA ILE A 157 6.55 -17.80 -6.05
C ILE A 157 7.96 -18.40 -5.81
N LEU A 158 8.12 -19.22 -4.76
CA LEU A 158 9.42 -19.82 -4.43
C LEU A 158 9.86 -20.90 -5.43
N THR A 159 8.93 -21.59 -6.09
CA THR A 159 9.25 -22.60 -7.11
C THR A 159 9.44 -21.99 -8.50
N GLY A 160 9.15 -20.69 -8.69
CA GLY A 160 9.24 -20.03 -9.98
C GLY A 160 8.17 -20.48 -10.98
N GLU A 161 7.07 -21.05 -10.48
CA GLU A 161 5.89 -21.36 -11.28
C GLU A 161 5.19 -20.06 -11.72
N ASP A 162 4.46 -20.10 -12.83
CA ASP A 162 3.70 -18.95 -13.32
C ASP A 162 2.72 -18.44 -12.25
N TYR A 163 2.87 -17.17 -11.89
CA TYR A 163 2.09 -16.54 -10.84
C TYR A 163 1.62 -15.15 -11.28
N SER A 164 0.31 -14.92 -11.17
CA SER A 164 -0.31 -13.61 -11.46
C SER A 164 -0.88 -13.04 -10.16
N PRO A 165 -0.24 -12.02 -9.55
CA PRO A 165 -0.75 -11.43 -8.32
C PRO A 165 -2.06 -10.65 -8.55
N ASN A 166 -2.78 -10.40 -7.46
CA ASN A 166 -3.78 -9.35 -7.42
C ASN A 166 -3.17 -8.01 -7.82
N TYR A 167 -3.95 -7.13 -8.45
CA TYR A 167 -3.48 -5.83 -8.94
C TYR A 167 -2.29 -5.91 -9.91
N LYS A 168 -2.37 -6.87 -10.86
CA LYS A 168 -1.36 -7.11 -11.90
C LYS A 168 -1.00 -5.88 -12.74
N SER A 169 -1.87 -4.85 -12.78
CA SER A 169 -1.55 -3.60 -13.47
C SER A 169 -0.33 -2.88 -12.90
N PHE A 170 -0.02 -3.07 -11.61
CA PHE A 170 1.08 -2.39 -10.95
C PHE A 170 2.45 -2.73 -11.53
N ALA A 171 2.66 -3.94 -12.06
CA ALA A 171 3.92 -4.29 -12.70
C ALA A 171 4.18 -3.41 -13.94
N LEU A 172 3.18 -3.31 -14.82
CA LEU A 172 3.24 -2.49 -16.02
C LEU A 172 3.33 -0.99 -15.69
N LEU A 173 2.58 -0.53 -14.69
CA LEU A 173 2.65 0.86 -14.25
C LEU A 173 4.01 1.20 -13.66
N ASN A 174 4.63 0.28 -12.91
CA ASN A 174 5.97 0.48 -12.36
C ASN A 174 7.04 0.50 -13.46
N GLU A 175 6.90 -0.34 -14.49
CA GLU A 175 7.74 -0.28 -15.69
C GLU A 175 7.64 1.11 -16.35
N TRP A 176 6.42 1.58 -16.63
CA TRP A 176 6.19 2.89 -17.25
C TRP A 176 6.61 4.09 -16.41
N LEU A 177 6.64 3.94 -15.08
CA LEU A 177 7.20 4.93 -14.16
C LEU A 177 8.73 4.96 -14.25
N THR A 178 9.36 3.79 -14.38
CA THR A 178 10.82 3.65 -14.34
C THR A 178 11.46 4.05 -15.66
N ASP A 179 10.84 3.72 -16.79
CA ASP A 179 11.37 4.01 -18.13
C ASP A 179 11.00 5.42 -18.65
N GLY A 180 10.21 6.18 -17.89
CA GLY A 180 9.75 7.52 -18.27
C GLY A 180 8.58 7.55 -19.25
N THR A 181 7.95 6.41 -19.56
CA THR A 181 6.80 6.32 -20.46
C THR A 181 5.65 7.22 -20.01
N LEU A 182 5.39 7.33 -18.70
CA LEU A 182 4.30 8.17 -18.19
C LEU A 182 4.52 9.68 -18.42
N THR A 183 5.75 10.15 -18.54
CA THR A 183 6.05 11.58 -18.77
C THR A 183 6.30 11.91 -20.25
N ASN A 184 6.37 10.89 -21.12
CA ASN A 184 6.54 11.08 -22.55
C ASN A 184 5.33 11.82 -23.16
N LYS A 185 5.59 12.98 -23.78
CA LYS A 185 4.57 13.84 -24.41
C LYS A 185 3.93 13.22 -25.65
N ASN A 186 4.61 12.29 -26.31
CA ASN A 186 4.14 11.61 -27.52
C ASN A 186 3.43 10.27 -27.22
N SER A 187 3.17 9.96 -25.95
CA SER A 187 2.51 8.72 -25.57
C SER A 187 1.02 8.72 -25.96
N ASN A 188 0.54 7.59 -26.48
CA ASN A 188 -0.84 7.43 -26.91
C ASN A 188 -1.72 6.92 -25.76
N ILE A 189 -2.52 7.81 -25.17
CA ILE A 189 -3.40 7.50 -24.03
C ILE A 189 -4.33 6.31 -24.31
N ARG A 190 -4.94 6.27 -25.50
CA ARG A 190 -5.85 5.17 -25.87
C ARG A 190 -5.11 3.84 -25.92
N GLY A 191 -3.94 3.79 -26.57
CA GLY A 191 -3.12 2.58 -26.69
C GLY A 191 -2.63 2.08 -25.34
N MET A 192 -2.15 2.98 -24.48
CA MET A 192 -1.73 2.64 -23.12
C MET A 192 -2.91 2.15 -22.27
N ALA A 193 -4.05 2.85 -22.29
CA ALA A 193 -5.25 2.44 -21.57
C ALA A 193 -5.71 1.03 -22.00
N MET A 194 -5.66 0.71 -23.30
CA MET A 194 -6.03 -0.62 -23.80
C MET A 194 -5.13 -1.74 -23.25
N GLN A 195 -3.84 -1.48 -23.01
CA GLN A 195 -2.95 -2.44 -22.36
C GLN A 195 -3.35 -2.68 -20.90
N LEU A 196 -3.81 -1.64 -20.20
CA LEU A 196 -4.28 -1.73 -18.81
C LEU A 196 -5.69 -2.35 -18.67
N LYS A 197 -6.52 -2.30 -19.71
CA LYS A 197 -7.95 -2.67 -19.64
C LYS A 197 -8.20 -4.06 -19.06
N SER A 198 -7.36 -5.04 -19.38
CA SER A 198 -7.48 -6.42 -18.87
C SER A 198 -6.71 -6.65 -17.56
N LEU A 199 -5.87 -5.69 -17.16
CA LEU A 199 -4.98 -5.76 -16.01
C LEU A 199 -5.59 -5.12 -14.75
N VAL A 200 -6.34 -4.04 -14.95
CA VAL A 200 -6.97 -3.24 -13.90
C VAL A 200 -8.30 -3.86 -13.47
N SER A 201 -8.51 -3.96 -12.16
CA SER A 201 -9.74 -4.50 -11.57
C SER A 201 -10.89 -3.48 -11.54
N SER A 202 -10.58 -2.21 -11.31
CA SER A 202 -11.54 -1.10 -11.24
C SER A 202 -10.86 0.25 -11.35
N GLU A 203 -11.64 1.30 -11.62
CA GLU A 203 -11.15 2.68 -11.63
C GLU A 203 -10.41 3.09 -10.34
N ARG A 204 -10.77 2.48 -9.20
CA ARG A 204 -10.18 2.79 -7.89
C ARG A 204 -8.71 2.43 -7.84
N GLU A 205 -8.27 1.43 -8.59
CA GLU A 205 -6.88 1.00 -8.65
C GLU A 205 -6.00 2.09 -9.28
N LEU A 206 -6.36 2.56 -10.47
CA LEU A 206 -5.65 3.66 -11.12
C LEU A 206 -5.80 4.98 -10.37
N ASN A 207 -6.97 5.22 -9.77
CA ASN A 207 -7.17 6.38 -8.93
C ASN A 207 -6.17 6.38 -7.76
N SER A 208 -6.01 5.23 -7.11
CA SER A 208 -5.06 5.07 -6.02
C SER A 208 -3.63 5.39 -6.47
N VAL A 209 -3.23 4.86 -7.62
CA VAL A 209 -1.91 5.14 -8.20
C VAL A 209 -1.72 6.64 -8.46
N GLY A 210 -2.71 7.32 -9.05
CA GLY A 210 -2.62 8.73 -9.39
C GLY A 210 -2.40 9.63 -8.16
N TYR A 211 -3.18 9.45 -7.10
CA TYR A 211 -3.00 10.25 -5.89
C TYR A 211 -1.74 9.87 -5.10
N LEU A 212 -1.24 8.62 -5.17
CA LEU A 212 0.08 8.30 -4.62
C LEU A 212 1.15 9.17 -5.26
N LEU A 213 1.11 9.27 -6.60
CA LEU A 213 2.06 10.05 -7.37
C LEU A 213 1.93 11.55 -7.05
N LEU A 214 0.72 12.07 -6.81
CA LEU A 214 0.54 13.44 -6.34
C LEU A 214 1.22 13.69 -4.99
N GLN A 215 1.10 12.77 -4.03
CA GLN A 215 1.79 12.86 -2.72
C GLN A 215 3.31 12.83 -2.87
N GLN A 216 3.82 12.09 -3.85
CA GLN A 216 5.24 12.07 -4.20
C GLN A 216 5.69 13.29 -5.02
N GLU A 217 4.83 14.30 -5.18
CA GLU A 217 5.03 15.49 -6.04
C GLU A 217 5.27 15.16 -7.53
N LYS A 218 4.98 13.93 -7.96
CA LYS A 218 5.06 13.44 -9.35
C LYS A 218 3.80 13.80 -10.13
N LYS A 219 3.56 15.11 -10.27
CA LYS A 219 2.32 15.68 -10.81
C LYS A 219 2.03 15.27 -12.25
N GLN A 220 3.08 15.15 -13.08
CA GLN A 220 2.92 14.81 -14.50
C GLN A 220 2.54 13.34 -14.68
N GLU A 221 3.16 12.45 -13.91
CA GLU A 221 2.87 11.02 -13.87
C GLU A 221 1.46 10.78 -13.33
N ALA A 222 1.10 11.44 -12.23
CA ALA A 222 -0.27 11.39 -11.68
C ALA A 222 -1.31 11.80 -12.72
N PHE A 223 -1.07 12.94 -13.40
CA PHE A 223 -1.95 13.43 -14.46
C PHE A 223 -2.09 12.41 -15.60
N LYS A 224 -0.99 11.79 -16.03
CA LYS A 224 -1.03 10.71 -17.04
C LYS A 224 -1.90 9.54 -16.56
N ILE A 225 -1.74 9.10 -15.32
CA ILE A 225 -2.56 8.01 -14.75
C ILE A 225 -4.05 8.38 -14.74
N PHE A 226 -4.40 9.61 -14.35
CA PHE A 226 -5.79 10.06 -14.40
C PHE A 226 -6.35 10.11 -15.83
N GLN A 227 -5.54 10.48 -16.83
CA GLN A 227 -5.94 10.42 -18.24
C GLN A 227 -6.22 8.98 -18.69
N LEU A 228 -5.37 8.04 -18.31
CA LEU A 228 -5.57 6.61 -18.59
C LEU A 228 -6.84 6.09 -17.90
N ASN A 229 -7.08 6.50 -16.65
CA ASN A 229 -8.28 6.13 -15.91
C ASN A 229 -9.55 6.66 -16.60
N ALA A 230 -9.57 7.93 -16.98
CA ALA A 230 -10.68 8.55 -17.71
C ALA A 230 -10.93 7.93 -19.09
N GLN A 231 -9.88 7.41 -19.74
CA GLN A 231 -10.02 6.68 -21.00
C GLN A 231 -10.70 5.32 -20.82
N LEU A 232 -10.53 4.68 -19.65
CA LEU A 232 -11.16 3.39 -19.32
C LEU A 232 -12.55 3.54 -18.70
N TYR A 233 -12.77 4.61 -17.93
CA TYR A 233 -13.98 4.85 -17.15
C TYR A 233 -14.50 6.30 -17.35
N PRO A 234 -14.88 6.69 -18.58
CA PRO A 234 -15.18 8.08 -18.94
C PRO A 234 -16.45 8.65 -18.30
N GLU A 235 -17.31 7.80 -17.74
CA GLU A 235 -18.60 8.17 -17.13
C GLU A 235 -18.52 8.27 -15.61
N SER A 236 -17.39 7.91 -15.00
CA SER A 236 -17.24 7.98 -13.55
C SER A 236 -16.95 9.41 -13.09
N ALA A 237 -17.82 9.94 -12.24
CA ALA A 237 -17.61 11.24 -11.62
C ALA A 237 -16.32 11.31 -10.79
N ASN A 238 -15.96 10.23 -10.10
CA ASN A 238 -14.71 10.14 -9.33
C ASN A 238 -13.48 10.21 -10.24
N VAL A 239 -13.56 9.58 -11.42
CA VAL A 239 -12.46 9.60 -12.39
C VAL A 239 -12.36 10.96 -13.06
N LEU A 240 -13.50 11.57 -13.43
CA LEU A 240 -13.55 12.90 -14.01
C LEU A 240 -13.03 13.97 -13.03
N SER A 241 -13.40 13.88 -11.75
CA SER A 241 -12.90 14.81 -10.73
C SER A 241 -11.40 14.67 -10.52
N SER A 242 -10.90 13.44 -10.47
CA SER A 242 -9.47 13.18 -10.30
C SER A 242 -8.65 13.64 -11.51
N LEU A 243 -9.18 13.48 -12.73
CA LEU A 243 -8.59 14.08 -13.92
C LEU A 243 -8.62 15.62 -13.87
N GLY A 244 -9.74 16.20 -13.41
CA GLY A 244 -9.86 17.64 -13.20
C GLY A 244 -8.81 18.18 -12.22
N GLU A 245 -8.58 17.49 -11.11
CA GLU A 245 -7.49 17.82 -10.20
C GLU A 245 -6.12 17.69 -10.87
N GLY A 246 -5.90 16.63 -11.65
CA GLY A 246 -4.67 16.47 -12.44
C GLY A 246 -4.38 17.66 -13.36
N TYR A 247 -5.40 18.18 -14.07
CA TYR A 247 -5.29 19.39 -14.87
C TYR A 247 -4.94 20.62 -14.00
N TYR A 248 -5.57 20.77 -12.84
CA TYR A 248 -5.27 21.87 -11.93
C TYR A 248 -3.83 21.84 -11.42
N LYS A 249 -3.36 20.68 -10.95
CA LYS A 249 -2.00 20.48 -10.43
C LYS A 249 -0.93 20.64 -11.52
N THR A 250 -1.29 20.53 -12.80
CA THR A 250 -0.40 20.73 -13.95
C THR A 250 -0.58 22.08 -14.65
N GLY A 251 -1.48 22.95 -14.15
CA GLY A 251 -1.58 24.36 -14.55
C GLY A 251 -2.74 24.72 -15.49
N ASP A 252 -3.61 23.78 -15.87
CA ASP A 252 -4.78 24.05 -16.71
C ASP A 252 -6.06 24.16 -15.86
N ALA A 253 -6.21 25.32 -15.22
CA ALA A 253 -7.38 25.62 -14.40
C ALA A 253 -8.70 25.59 -15.20
N LYS A 254 -8.66 25.90 -16.50
CA LYS A 254 -9.87 25.93 -17.34
C LYS A 254 -10.42 24.54 -17.54
N MET A 255 -9.57 23.59 -17.96
CA MET A 255 -9.97 22.19 -18.10
C MET A 255 -10.35 21.56 -16.76
N ALA A 256 -9.65 21.93 -15.68
CA ALA A 256 -9.99 21.48 -14.34
C ALA A 256 -11.44 21.82 -13.96
N VAL A 257 -11.83 23.10 -14.10
CA VAL A 257 -13.21 23.55 -13.80
C VAL A 257 -14.24 22.79 -14.64
N GLN A 258 -14.01 22.64 -15.94
CA GLN A 258 -14.95 21.94 -16.84
C GLN A 258 -15.20 20.49 -16.40
N LEU A 259 -14.14 19.77 -16.03
CA LEU A 259 -14.25 18.36 -15.62
C LEU A 259 -14.87 18.21 -14.23
N LEU A 260 -14.53 19.11 -13.29
CA LEU A 260 -15.10 19.11 -11.94
C LEU A 260 -16.60 19.44 -11.97
N GLU A 261 -17.02 20.41 -12.79
CA GLU A 261 -18.44 20.74 -12.98
C GLU A 261 -19.19 19.56 -13.61
N LYS A 262 -18.62 18.91 -14.63
CA LYS A 262 -19.18 17.68 -15.21
C LYS A 262 -19.31 16.55 -14.18
N ALA A 263 -18.33 16.38 -13.29
CA ALA A 263 -18.40 15.38 -12.22
C ALA A 263 -19.55 15.65 -11.23
N LEU A 264 -19.82 16.93 -10.90
CA LEU A 264 -20.96 17.35 -10.05
C LEU A 264 -22.31 17.17 -10.73
N GLU A 265 -22.37 17.28 -12.05
CA GLU A 265 -23.60 16.99 -12.81
C GLU A 265 -24.00 15.52 -12.67
N ILE A 266 -23.02 14.62 -12.81
CA ILE A 266 -23.21 13.16 -12.80
C ILE A 266 -23.48 12.62 -11.40
N ASN A 267 -22.73 13.05 -10.38
CA ASN A 267 -22.81 12.44 -9.06
C ASN A 267 -23.59 13.30 -8.04
N LYS A 268 -24.36 12.62 -7.19
CA LYS A 268 -25.13 13.19 -6.08
C LYS A 268 -24.70 12.66 -4.70
N ASP A 269 -23.69 11.79 -4.64
CA ASP A 269 -23.12 11.33 -3.37
C ASP A 269 -22.51 12.51 -2.58
N PRO A 270 -22.97 12.78 -1.35
CA PRO A 270 -22.53 13.95 -0.59
C PRO A 270 -21.04 13.97 -0.27
N LEU A 271 -20.40 12.81 -0.08
CA LEU A 271 -18.97 12.75 0.26
C LEU A 271 -18.13 13.14 -0.95
N LEU A 272 -18.39 12.54 -2.11
CA LEU A 272 -17.65 12.90 -3.32
C LEU A 272 -17.96 14.34 -3.76
N VAL A 273 -19.21 14.80 -3.64
CA VAL A 273 -19.56 16.20 -3.93
C VAL A 273 -18.73 17.17 -3.07
N LYS A 274 -18.58 16.88 -1.77
CA LYS A 274 -17.75 17.69 -0.88
C LYS A 274 -16.29 17.75 -1.32
N GLU A 275 -15.72 16.62 -1.74
CA GLU A 275 -14.34 16.55 -2.26
C GLU A 275 -14.18 17.36 -3.56
N ILE A 276 -15.12 17.21 -4.50
CA ILE A 276 -15.10 17.95 -5.77
C ILE A 276 -15.20 19.45 -5.53
N LEU A 277 -16.12 19.88 -4.65
CA LEU A 277 -16.30 21.31 -4.33
C LEU A 277 -15.06 21.91 -3.68
N LYS A 278 -14.36 21.16 -2.81
CA LYS A 278 -13.09 21.60 -2.22
C LYS A 278 -12.08 21.94 -3.32
N ILE A 279 -11.86 21.03 -4.27
CA ILE A 279 -10.91 21.24 -5.37
C ILE A 279 -11.39 22.41 -6.25
N LEU A 280 -12.69 22.48 -6.56
CA LEU A 280 -13.25 23.53 -7.40
C LEU A 280 -13.08 24.93 -6.79
N TYR A 281 -13.24 25.06 -5.47
CA TYR A 281 -12.99 26.32 -4.77
C TYR A 281 -11.51 26.71 -4.77
N GLU A 282 -10.61 25.75 -4.54
CA GLU A 282 -9.18 25.96 -4.68
C GLU A 282 -8.82 26.47 -6.09
N VAL A 283 -9.34 25.82 -7.13
CA VAL A 283 -9.10 26.20 -8.54
C VAL A 283 -9.61 27.61 -8.85
N LYS A 284 -10.78 27.99 -8.30
CA LYS A 284 -11.39 29.32 -8.51
C LYS A 284 -10.77 30.41 -7.61
N GLY A 285 -9.79 30.08 -6.76
CA GLY A 285 -9.20 31.03 -5.81
C GLY A 285 -10.18 31.49 -4.74
N LEU A 286 -11.26 30.75 -4.53
CA LEU A 286 -12.27 31.04 -3.51
C LEU A 286 -11.82 30.36 -2.22
N LYS A 287 -11.52 31.14 -1.17
CA LYS A 287 -11.24 30.57 0.15
C LYS A 287 -12.53 29.94 0.68
N GLY A 288 -12.49 28.62 0.93
CA GLY A 288 -13.53 27.87 1.62
C GLY A 288 -13.64 28.23 3.09
#